data_AF-P29972-F1
#
_entry.id   AF-P29972-F1
#
_cell.length_a   1.000
_cell.length_b   1.000
_cell.length_c   1.000
_cell.angle_alpha   90.00
_cell.angle_beta   90.00
_cell.angle_gamma   90.00
#
_symmetry.space_group_name_H-M   'P 1'
#
loop_
_entity.id
_entity.type
_entity.pdbx_description
1 polymer ?
#
loop_
_entity_poly.entity_id
_entity_poly.type
_entity_poly.pdbx_seq_one_letter_code
_entity_poly.pdbx_strand_id
1 'polypeptide(L)'
;MASEFKKKLFWRAVVAEFLATTLFVFISIGSALGFKYPVGNNQTAVQDNVKVSLAFGLSIATLAQSVGHISGAHLNPAVTLGLLLSCQISIFRALMYIIAQCVGAIVATAILSGITSSLTGNSLGRNDLADGVNSGQGLGIEIIGTLQLVLCVLATTDRRRRDLGGSAPLAIGLSVALGHLLAIDYTGCGINPARSFGSAVITHNFSNHWIFWVGPFIGGALAVLIYDFILAPRSSDLTDRVKVWTSGQVEEYDLDADDINSRVEMKPK
;
A
#
# COMPACT_ATOMS: atom_id res chain seq x y z
N MET A 1 -5.77 12.10 21.45
CA MET A 1 -5.58 12.66 20.09
C MET A 1 -4.53 13.77 20.04
N ALA A 2 -4.56 14.77 20.92
CA ALA A 2 -3.66 15.93 20.86
C ALA A 2 -2.16 15.68 21.14
N SER A 3 -1.76 14.50 21.64
CA SER A 3 -0.36 14.21 21.97
C SER A 3 0.47 13.80 20.74
N GLU A 4 -0.07 12.99 19.82
CA GLU A 4 0.66 12.52 18.64
C GLU A 4 1.06 13.67 17.72
N PHE A 5 0.13 14.59 17.46
CA PHE A 5 0.35 15.79 16.64
C PHE A 5 1.55 16.63 17.09
N LYS A 6 1.88 16.60 18.39
CA LYS A 6 3.00 17.39 18.94
C LYS A 6 4.36 16.70 18.78
N LYS A 7 4.39 15.42 18.38
CA LYS A 7 5.63 14.62 18.31
C LYS A 7 6.27 14.73 16.93
N LYS A 8 7.58 15.04 16.89
CA LYS A 8 8.36 15.09 15.64
C LYS A 8 8.33 13.77 14.87
N LEU A 9 8.34 12.64 15.60
CA LEU A 9 8.31 11.29 15.01
C LEU A 9 7.04 11.04 14.21
N PHE A 10 5.90 11.53 14.69
CA PHE A 10 4.64 11.43 13.97
C PHE A 10 4.76 12.10 12.59
N TRP A 11 5.25 13.34 12.54
CA TRP A 11 5.41 14.06 11.27
C TRP A 11 6.46 13.45 10.35
N ARG A 12 7.56 12.93 10.90
CA ARG A 12 8.54 12.15 10.12
C ARG A 12 7.88 10.95 9.46
N ALA A 13 7.00 10.26 10.18
CA ALA A 13 6.27 9.12 9.65
C ALA A 13 5.29 9.52 8.53
N VAL A 14 4.54 10.62 8.70
CA VAL A 14 3.65 11.15 7.64
C VAL A 14 4.44 11.56 6.40
N VAL A 15 5.58 12.23 6.56
CA VAL A 15 6.47 12.60 5.44
C VAL A 15 7.06 11.38 4.77
N ALA A 16 7.45 10.35 5.54
CA ALA A 16 7.94 9.10 5.00
C ALA A 16 6.87 8.39 4.15
N GLU A 17 5.62 8.32 4.60
CA GLU A 17 4.49 7.79 3.81
C GLU A 17 4.28 8.56 2.51
N PHE A 18 4.33 9.89 2.55
CA PHE A 18 4.21 10.73 1.36
C PHE A 18 5.33 10.45 0.35
N LEU A 19 6.59 10.51 0.78
CA LEU A 19 7.75 10.32 -0.10
C LEU A 19 7.81 8.89 -0.64
N ALA A 20 7.55 7.89 0.22
CA ALA A 20 7.59 6.49 -0.18
C ALA A 20 6.46 6.17 -1.16
N THR A 21 5.24 6.69 -0.96
CA THR A 21 4.14 6.51 -1.93
C THR A 21 4.45 7.22 -3.25
N THR A 22 5.11 8.38 -3.21
CA THR A 22 5.55 9.08 -4.42
C THR A 22 6.53 8.22 -5.23
N LEU A 23 7.57 7.69 -4.59
CA LEU A 23 8.55 6.82 -5.25
C LEU A 23 7.92 5.52 -5.75
N PHE A 24 7.06 4.89 -4.94
CA PHE A 24 6.35 3.67 -5.29
C PHE A 24 5.55 3.84 -6.58
N VAL A 25 4.69 4.85 -6.63
CA VAL A 25 3.83 5.10 -7.80
C VAL A 25 4.67 5.49 -9.01
N PHE A 26 5.69 6.33 -8.82
CA PHE A 26 6.59 6.75 -9.90
C PHE A 26 7.29 5.57 -10.57
N ILE A 27 7.96 4.72 -9.78
CA ILE A 27 8.72 3.56 -10.28
C ILE A 27 7.79 2.55 -10.93
N SER A 28 6.68 2.23 -10.26
CA SER A 28 5.81 1.13 -10.65
C SER A 28 4.99 1.46 -11.91
N ILE A 29 4.35 2.64 -11.96
CA ILE A 29 3.63 3.08 -13.16
C ILE A 29 4.62 3.39 -14.29
N GLY A 30 5.78 3.98 -13.99
CA GLY A 30 6.83 4.19 -14.99
C GLY A 30 7.26 2.89 -15.66
N SER A 31 7.46 1.82 -14.89
CA SER A 31 7.76 0.48 -15.42
C SER A 31 6.62 -0.07 -16.30
N ALA A 32 5.37 0.09 -15.85
CA ALA A 32 4.17 -0.36 -16.56
C ALA A 32 3.90 0.40 -17.86
N LEU A 33 4.33 1.66 -17.98
CA LEU A 33 4.26 2.42 -19.23
C LEU A 33 5.42 2.09 -20.19
N GLY A 34 6.52 1.54 -19.69
CA GLY A 34 7.75 1.37 -20.45
C GLY A 34 7.64 0.48 -21.69
N PHE A 35 6.67 -0.44 -21.76
CA PHE A 35 6.46 -1.26 -22.97
C PHE A 35 5.97 -0.44 -24.18
N LYS A 36 5.46 0.78 -23.95
CA LYS A 36 5.05 1.71 -25.02
C LYS A 36 6.24 2.45 -25.67
N TYR A 37 7.47 2.17 -25.23
CA TYR A 37 8.68 2.75 -25.78
C TYR A 37 9.52 1.71 -26.54
N PRO A 38 10.17 2.07 -27.66
CA PRO A 38 10.18 3.41 -28.28
C PRO A 38 8.85 3.76 -28.98
N VAL A 39 8.48 5.04 -28.91
CA VAL A 39 7.25 5.56 -29.50
C VAL A 39 7.39 5.61 -31.02
N GLY A 40 6.42 5.07 -31.76
CA GLY A 40 6.34 5.21 -33.23
C GLY A 40 6.89 4.04 -34.05
N ASN A 41 7.41 2.98 -33.43
CA ASN A 41 7.61 1.73 -34.15
C ASN A 41 6.25 1.05 -34.35
N ASN A 42 5.92 0.64 -35.59
CA ASN A 42 4.72 -0.16 -35.93
C ASN A 42 4.68 -1.55 -35.26
N GLN A 43 5.43 -1.76 -34.19
CA GLN A 43 5.43 -2.98 -33.38
C GLN A 43 4.47 -2.78 -32.20
N THR A 44 3.43 -3.61 -32.17
CA THR A 44 2.58 -3.78 -30.99
C THR A 44 3.36 -4.54 -29.92
N ALA A 45 4.14 -3.83 -29.11
CA ALA A 45 4.73 -4.42 -27.92
C ALA A 45 3.61 -4.88 -26.97
N VAL A 46 3.75 -6.10 -26.45
CA VAL A 46 2.81 -6.69 -25.48
C VAL A 46 3.31 -6.37 -24.07
N GLN A 47 2.39 -6.03 -23.16
CA GLN A 47 2.74 -5.81 -21.76
C GLN A 47 3.34 -7.08 -21.15
N ASP A 48 4.40 -6.92 -20.37
CA ASP A 48 4.98 -8.02 -19.59
C ASP A 48 4.43 -7.96 -18.16
N ASN A 49 3.48 -8.85 -17.86
CA ASN A 49 2.82 -8.90 -16.56
C ASN A 49 3.79 -9.28 -15.43
N VAL A 50 4.83 -10.07 -15.70
CA VAL A 50 5.85 -10.43 -14.70
C VAL A 50 6.70 -9.20 -14.39
N LYS A 51 7.16 -8.47 -15.41
CA LYS A 51 7.87 -7.20 -15.24
C LYS A 51 7.08 -6.21 -14.40
N VAL A 52 5.79 -6.00 -14.72
CA VAL A 52 4.93 -5.07 -13.97
C VAL A 52 4.74 -5.56 -12.54
N SER A 53 4.41 -6.84 -12.34
CA SER A 53 4.21 -7.41 -11.02
C SER A 53 5.44 -7.30 -10.13
N LEU A 54 6.62 -7.59 -10.68
CA LEU A 54 7.89 -7.42 -9.97
C LEU A 54 8.21 -5.94 -9.71
N ALA A 55 7.92 -5.04 -10.64
CA ALA A 55 8.16 -3.61 -10.42
C ALA A 55 7.33 -3.08 -9.23
N PHE A 56 6.04 -3.41 -9.15
CA PHE A 56 5.20 -3.04 -8.01
C PHE A 56 5.65 -3.72 -6.72
N GLY A 57 5.88 -5.04 -6.76
CA GLY A 57 6.24 -5.80 -5.57
C GLY A 57 7.62 -5.43 -5.00
N LEU A 58 8.63 -5.33 -5.85
CA LEU A 58 9.98 -4.95 -5.42
C LEU A 58 10.03 -3.49 -4.98
N SER A 59 9.25 -2.59 -5.57
CA SER A 59 9.13 -1.21 -5.06
C SER A 59 8.63 -1.21 -3.62
N ILE A 60 7.60 -2.00 -3.30
CA ILE A 60 7.11 -2.13 -1.92
C ILE A 60 8.14 -2.80 -1.02
N ALA A 61 8.81 -3.87 -1.45
CA ALA A 61 9.86 -4.50 -0.65
C ALA A 61 10.98 -3.51 -0.31
N THR A 62 11.48 -2.77 -1.30
CA THR A 62 12.55 -1.80 -1.13
C THR A 62 12.12 -0.65 -0.23
N LEU A 63 10.91 -0.10 -0.42
CA LEU A 63 10.44 1.03 0.36
C LEU A 63 10.06 0.64 1.79
N ALA A 64 9.48 -0.55 2.00
CA ALA A 64 9.27 -1.10 3.33
C ALA A 64 10.59 -1.35 4.07
N GLN A 65 11.63 -1.81 3.36
CA GLN A 65 12.97 -1.93 3.93
C GLN A 65 13.58 -0.55 4.26
N SER A 66 13.31 0.46 3.44
CA SER A 66 13.92 1.79 3.54
C SER A 66 13.29 2.66 4.62
N VAL A 67 11.96 2.63 4.76
CA VAL A 67 11.23 3.54 5.66
C VAL A 67 10.28 2.84 6.62
N GLY A 68 10.21 1.50 6.62
CA GLY A 68 9.35 0.72 7.51
C GLY A 68 9.60 1.01 8.99
N HIS A 69 10.86 1.21 9.38
CA HIS A 69 11.24 1.58 10.74
C HIS A 69 10.83 3.02 11.14
N ILE A 70 10.43 3.86 10.18
CA ILE A 70 10.03 5.26 10.40
C ILE A 70 8.50 5.36 10.49
N SER A 71 7.77 4.72 9.58
CA SER A 71 6.31 4.87 9.46
C SER A 71 5.50 3.57 9.56
N GLY A 72 6.14 2.41 9.51
CA GLY A 72 5.49 1.14 9.20
C GLY A 72 5.37 0.85 7.70
N ALA A 73 5.70 1.82 6.84
CA ALA A 73 5.65 1.72 5.38
C ALA A 73 4.33 1.15 4.84
N HIS A 74 3.22 1.82 5.13
CA HIS A 74 1.90 1.36 4.69
C HIS A 74 1.74 1.56 3.18
N LEU A 75 2.06 2.77 2.68
CA LEU A 75 2.02 3.21 1.29
C LEU A 75 0.67 2.95 0.58
N ASN A 76 -0.37 2.62 1.35
CA ASN A 76 -1.62 2.07 0.88
C ASN A 76 -2.74 2.35 1.89
N PRO A 77 -3.82 3.05 1.47
CA PRO A 77 -4.97 3.29 2.32
C PRO A 77 -5.65 2.02 2.82
N ALA A 78 -5.67 0.93 2.05
CA ALA A 78 -6.26 -0.34 2.47
C ALA A 78 -5.45 -1.04 3.58
N VAL A 79 -4.10 -0.97 3.51
CA VAL A 79 -3.23 -1.45 4.60
C VAL A 79 -3.40 -0.58 5.84
N THR A 80 -3.46 0.74 5.66
CA THR A 80 -3.69 1.70 6.75
C THR A 80 -5.03 1.45 7.44
N LEU A 81 -6.09 1.22 6.67
CA LEU A 81 -7.40 0.85 7.20
C LEU A 81 -7.35 -0.50 7.92
N GLY A 82 -6.65 -1.50 7.36
CA GLY A 82 -6.48 -2.80 8.01
C GLY A 82 -5.82 -2.67 9.39
N LEU A 83 -4.73 -1.92 9.50
CA LEU A 83 -4.06 -1.68 10.78
C LEU A 83 -4.90 -0.83 11.74
N LEU A 84 -5.72 0.10 11.25
CA LEU A 84 -6.69 0.84 12.06
C LEU A 84 -7.75 -0.08 12.66
N LEU A 85 -8.36 -0.93 11.84
CA LEU A 85 -9.38 -1.89 12.27
C LEU A 85 -8.80 -2.97 13.19
N SER A 86 -7.53 -3.33 13.00
CA SER A 86 -6.78 -4.21 13.92
C SER A 86 -6.44 -3.54 15.25
N CYS A 87 -6.78 -2.25 15.42
CA CYS A 87 -6.46 -1.42 16.59
C CYS A 87 -4.95 -1.31 16.85
N GLN A 88 -4.17 -1.17 15.77
CA GLN A 88 -2.72 -1.01 15.83
C GLN A 88 -2.27 0.43 15.59
N ILE A 89 -3.13 1.28 15.04
CA ILE A 89 -2.86 2.71 14.84
C ILE A 89 -4.04 3.57 15.31
N SER A 90 -3.77 4.84 15.60
CA SER A 90 -4.82 5.81 15.91
C SER A 90 -5.60 6.21 14.66
N ILE A 91 -6.82 6.70 14.86
CA ILE A 91 -7.63 7.27 13.77
C ILE A 91 -6.91 8.48 13.15
N PHE A 92 -6.27 9.31 13.99
CA PHE A 92 -5.56 10.49 13.52
C PHE A 92 -4.37 10.13 12.63
N ARG A 93 -3.57 9.13 13.02
CA ARG A 93 -2.49 8.60 12.20
C ARG A 93 -3.02 8.04 10.88
N ALA A 94 -4.09 7.23 10.93
CA ALA A 94 -4.69 6.65 9.74
C ALA A 94 -5.11 7.73 8.73
N LEU A 95 -5.79 8.78 9.19
CA LEU A 95 -6.21 9.90 8.34
C LEU A 95 -5.01 10.62 7.71
N MET A 96 -4.00 10.98 8.50
CA MET A 96 -2.81 11.68 7.98
C MET A 96 -2.02 10.83 6.99
N TYR A 97 -1.92 9.53 7.24
CA TYR A 97 -1.28 8.59 6.32
C TYR A 97 -2.04 8.47 4.99
N ILE A 98 -3.36 8.28 5.02
CA ILE A 98 -4.16 8.16 3.80
C ILE A 98 -4.06 9.42 2.95
N ILE A 99 -4.07 10.61 3.57
CA ILE A 99 -3.86 11.88 2.87
C ILE A 99 -2.47 11.93 2.25
N ALA A 100 -1.41 11.64 3.03
CA ALA A 100 -0.03 11.63 2.55
C ALA A 100 0.16 10.67 1.37
N GLN A 101 -0.44 9.49 1.43
CA GLN A 101 -0.40 8.48 0.37
C GLN A 101 -1.10 8.98 -0.89
N CYS A 102 -2.32 9.52 -0.78
CA CYS A 102 -3.06 10.03 -1.94
C CYS A 102 -2.34 11.21 -2.60
N VAL A 103 -1.82 12.16 -1.80
CA VAL A 103 -1.07 13.30 -2.33
C VAL A 103 0.24 12.83 -2.98
N GLY A 104 0.96 11.89 -2.37
CA GLY A 104 2.17 11.31 -2.96
C GLY A 104 1.91 10.62 -4.29
N ALA A 105 0.82 9.86 -4.39
CA ALA A 105 0.40 9.22 -5.64
C ALA A 105 0.05 10.24 -6.73
N ILE A 106 -0.67 11.32 -6.39
CA ILE A 106 -0.98 12.41 -7.33
C ILE A 106 0.31 13.06 -7.84
N VAL A 107 1.24 13.40 -6.94
CA VAL A 107 2.52 14.03 -7.29
C VAL A 107 3.33 13.13 -8.21
N ALA A 108 3.46 11.84 -7.90
CA ALA A 108 4.18 10.89 -8.74
C ALA A 108 3.60 10.77 -10.14
N THR A 109 2.28 10.64 -10.24
CA THR A 109 1.58 10.55 -11.53
C THR A 109 1.72 11.85 -12.32
N ALA A 110 1.66 13.02 -11.68
CA ALA A 110 1.87 14.31 -12.34
C ALA A 110 3.29 14.43 -12.93
N ILE A 111 4.30 14.02 -12.17
CA ILE A 111 5.69 13.99 -12.65
C ILE A 111 5.81 13.03 -13.84
N LEU A 112 5.23 11.83 -13.75
CA LEU A 112 5.22 10.86 -14.85
C LEU A 112 4.52 11.40 -16.10
N SER A 113 3.46 12.20 -15.96
CA SER A 113 2.78 12.86 -17.08
C SER A 113 3.73 13.74 -17.88
N GLY A 114 4.60 14.51 -17.21
CA GLY A 114 5.64 15.29 -17.86
C GLY A 114 6.70 14.42 -18.53
N ILE A 115 7.25 13.43 -17.81
CA ILE A 115 8.33 12.56 -18.30
C ILE A 115 7.88 11.72 -19.50
N THR A 116 6.64 11.23 -19.49
CA THR A 116 6.08 10.35 -20.53
C THR A 116 5.11 11.09 -21.46
N SER A 117 5.28 12.41 -21.57
CA SER A 117 4.42 13.29 -22.39
C SER A 117 4.45 12.97 -23.88
N SER A 118 5.49 12.27 -24.36
CA SER A 118 5.58 11.78 -25.74
C SER A 118 4.63 10.63 -26.07
N LEU A 119 4.03 9.97 -25.07
CA LEU A 119 3.02 8.93 -25.30
C LEU A 119 1.67 9.54 -25.66
N THR A 120 1.16 9.22 -26.85
CA THR A 120 -0.22 9.55 -27.22
C THR A 120 -1.21 8.68 -26.44
N GLY A 121 -2.36 9.25 -26.04
CA GLY A 121 -3.38 8.52 -25.27
C GLY A 121 -2.85 7.95 -23.95
N ASN A 122 -1.93 8.65 -23.28
CA ASN A 122 -1.27 8.16 -22.08
C ASN A 122 -2.25 8.04 -20.91
N SER A 123 -2.62 6.80 -20.57
CA SER A 123 -3.50 6.50 -19.43
C SER A 123 -2.82 6.67 -18.07
N LEU A 124 -1.51 6.93 -18.02
CA LEU A 124 -0.71 7.06 -16.80
C LEU A 124 -0.94 5.90 -15.82
N GLY A 125 -1.04 4.68 -16.35
CA GLY A 125 -1.27 3.45 -15.58
C GLY A 125 -2.58 3.43 -14.78
N ARG A 126 -3.57 4.24 -15.16
CA ARG A 126 -4.89 4.26 -14.53
C ARG A 126 -5.52 2.87 -14.54
N ASN A 127 -6.04 2.45 -13.40
CA ASN A 127 -6.86 1.24 -13.27
C ASN A 127 -8.19 1.42 -13.99
N ASP A 128 -8.58 0.41 -14.76
CA ASP A 128 -9.88 0.32 -15.43
C ASP A 128 -10.29 -1.14 -15.53
N LEU A 129 -11.57 -1.40 -15.75
CA LEU A 129 -12.05 -2.75 -16.05
C LEU A 129 -11.59 -3.13 -17.46
N ALA A 130 -10.96 -4.30 -17.57
CA ALA A 130 -10.62 -4.87 -18.87
C ALA A 130 -11.88 -5.29 -19.64
N ASP A 131 -11.75 -5.40 -20.96
CA ASP A 131 -12.84 -5.83 -21.83
C ASP A 131 -13.37 -7.21 -21.39
N GLY A 132 -14.69 -7.31 -21.23
CA GLY A 132 -15.36 -8.52 -20.76
C GLY A 132 -15.44 -8.68 -19.23
N VAL A 133 -14.81 -7.81 -18.44
CA VAL A 133 -14.90 -7.80 -16.98
C VAL A 133 -16.00 -6.84 -16.53
N ASN A 134 -17.07 -7.36 -15.94
CA ASN A 134 -18.10 -6.51 -15.36
C ASN A 134 -17.67 -5.96 -13.98
N SER A 135 -18.35 -4.92 -13.50
CA SER A 135 -18.00 -4.25 -12.24
C SER A 135 -17.98 -5.18 -11.03
N GLY A 136 -18.87 -6.19 -10.97
CA GLY A 136 -18.87 -7.17 -9.88
C GLY A 136 -17.65 -8.09 -9.91
N GLN A 137 -17.25 -8.54 -11.10
CA GLN A 137 -16.02 -9.34 -11.29
C GLN A 137 -14.78 -8.54 -10.92
N GLY A 138 -14.65 -7.30 -11.42
CA GLY A 138 -13.54 -6.43 -11.07
C GLY A 138 -13.45 -6.16 -9.57
N LEU A 139 -14.59 -5.92 -8.92
CA LEU A 139 -14.67 -5.78 -7.47
C LEU A 139 -14.20 -7.03 -6.72
N GLY A 140 -14.63 -8.23 -7.14
CA GLY A 140 -14.19 -9.49 -6.54
C GLY A 140 -12.68 -9.69 -6.60
N ILE A 141 -12.06 -9.37 -7.74
CA ILE A 141 -10.60 -9.43 -7.93
C ILE A 141 -9.88 -8.48 -6.97
N GLU A 142 -10.34 -7.22 -6.88
CA GLU A 142 -9.75 -6.22 -5.99
C GLU A 142 -9.88 -6.61 -4.51
N ILE A 143 -11.00 -7.23 -4.12
CA ILE A 143 -11.21 -7.76 -2.77
C ILE A 143 -10.17 -8.84 -2.45
N ILE A 144 -10.03 -9.85 -3.29
CA ILE A 144 -9.12 -10.99 -3.04
C ILE A 144 -7.65 -10.55 -3.08
N GLY A 145 -7.28 -9.75 -4.09
CA GLY A 145 -5.92 -9.22 -4.23
C GLY A 145 -5.48 -8.39 -3.03
N THR A 146 -6.41 -7.62 -2.44
CA THR A 146 -6.12 -6.82 -1.24
C THR A 146 -6.22 -7.63 0.05
N LEU A 147 -7.15 -8.58 0.13
CA LEU A 147 -7.30 -9.48 1.28
C LEU A 147 -5.98 -10.20 1.57
N GLN A 148 -5.38 -10.84 0.56
CA GLN A 148 -4.12 -11.58 0.77
C GLN A 148 -2.98 -10.64 1.17
N LEU A 149 -2.96 -9.41 0.65
CA LEU A 149 -1.95 -8.40 0.97
C LEU A 149 -2.04 -7.98 2.42
N VAL A 150 -3.22 -7.54 2.86
CA VAL A 150 -3.41 -7.05 4.23
C VAL A 150 -3.25 -8.21 5.22
N LEU A 151 -3.66 -9.44 4.86
CA LEU A 151 -3.42 -10.63 5.67
C LEU A 151 -1.91 -10.90 5.84
N CYS A 152 -1.13 -10.78 4.75
CA CYS A 152 0.33 -10.91 4.80
C CYS A 152 0.95 -9.83 5.71
N VAL A 153 0.53 -8.57 5.59
CA VAL A 153 1.00 -7.49 6.47
C VAL A 153 0.69 -7.81 7.93
N LEU A 154 -0.56 -8.12 8.28
CA LEU A 154 -0.94 -8.45 9.65
C LEU A 154 -0.12 -9.60 10.23
N ALA A 155 0.10 -10.66 9.44
CA ALA A 155 0.85 -11.83 9.87
C ALA A 155 2.36 -11.63 9.95
N THR A 156 2.93 -10.69 9.19
CA THR A 156 4.36 -10.38 9.19
C THR A 156 4.73 -9.32 10.22
N THR A 157 3.77 -8.47 10.61
CA THR A 157 3.95 -7.46 11.66
C THR A 157 3.38 -7.90 13.02
N ASP A 158 2.90 -9.13 13.14
CA ASP A 158 2.41 -9.65 14.42
C ASP A 158 3.57 -9.90 15.40
N ARG A 159 3.69 -9.01 16.39
CA ARG A 159 4.73 -9.05 17.44
C ARG A 159 4.68 -10.31 18.32
N ARG A 160 3.60 -11.10 18.26
CA ARG A 160 3.47 -12.37 18.99
C ARG A 160 4.24 -13.49 18.30
N ARG A 161 4.51 -13.37 17.00
CA ARG A 161 5.22 -14.38 16.22
C ARG A 161 6.71 -14.26 16.45
N ARG A 162 7.32 -15.37 16.88
CA ARG A 162 8.77 -15.51 17.07
C ARG A 162 9.42 -16.46 16.05
N ASP A 163 8.60 -17.03 15.18
CA ASP A 163 8.97 -17.98 14.14
C ASP A 163 9.31 -17.32 12.79
N LEU A 164 9.09 -16.00 12.67
CA LEU A 164 9.42 -15.26 11.46
C LEU A 164 10.92 -15.34 11.17
N GLY A 165 11.26 -15.76 9.95
CA GLY A 165 12.60 -15.78 9.40
C GLY A 165 12.65 -15.05 8.05
N GLY A 166 13.83 -14.53 7.70
CA GLY A 166 14.04 -13.77 6.47
C GLY A 166 13.60 -12.31 6.57
N SER A 167 13.28 -11.71 5.43
CA SER A 167 12.92 -10.28 5.32
C SER A 167 11.41 -10.10 5.26
N ALA A 168 10.82 -9.48 6.29
CA ALA A 168 9.41 -9.08 6.29
C ALA A 168 9.07 -8.11 5.14
N PRO A 169 9.90 -7.08 4.82
CA PRO A 169 9.69 -6.26 3.64
C PRO A 169 9.60 -7.05 2.34
N LEU A 170 10.48 -8.05 2.16
CA LEU A 170 10.45 -8.90 0.97
C LEU A 170 9.16 -9.72 0.90
N ALA A 171 8.71 -10.31 2.01
CA ALA A 171 7.44 -11.05 2.05
C ALA A 171 6.24 -10.16 1.64
N ILE A 172 6.17 -8.95 2.19
CA ILE A 172 5.11 -7.98 1.85
C ILE A 172 5.21 -7.56 0.37
N GLY A 173 6.41 -7.28 -0.14
CA GLY A 173 6.60 -6.93 -1.54
C GLY A 173 6.25 -8.07 -2.50
N LEU A 174 6.59 -9.31 -2.17
CA LEU A 174 6.18 -10.48 -2.95
C LEU A 174 4.66 -10.71 -2.90
N SER A 175 4.01 -10.41 -1.78
CA SER A 175 2.54 -10.40 -1.68
C SER A 175 1.91 -9.35 -2.59
N VAL A 176 2.53 -8.18 -2.75
CA VAL A 176 2.09 -7.17 -3.74
C VAL A 176 2.29 -7.69 -5.17
N ALA A 177 3.44 -8.31 -5.48
CA ALA A 177 3.67 -8.92 -6.79
C ALA A 177 2.64 -10.02 -7.10
N LEU A 178 2.28 -10.84 -6.11
CA LEU A 178 1.25 -11.88 -6.26
C LEU A 178 -0.12 -11.29 -6.62
N GLY A 179 -0.50 -10.18 -5.97
CA GLY A 179 -1.74 -9.46 -6.31
C GLY A 179 -1.74 -8.94 -7.76
N HIS A 180 -0.59 -8.50 -8.27
CA HIS A 180 -0.44 -8.03 -9.64
C HIS A 180 -0.47 -9.16 -10.66
N LEU A 181 0.20 -10.29 -10.36
CA LEU A 181 0.16 -11.49 -11.20
C LEU A 181 -1.27 -12.01 -11.39
N LEU A 182 -2.16 -11.76 -10.43
CA LEU A 182 -3.58 -12.06 -10.55
C LEU A 182 -4.35 -10.96 -11.28
N ALA A 183 -4.26 -9.71 -10.81
CA ALA A 183 -5.28 -8.69 -11.11
C ALA A 183 -4.98 -7.79 -12.32
N ILE A 184 -3.76 -7.82 -12.87
CA ILE A 184 -3.39 -6.95 -14.01
C ILE A 184 -4.37 -7.13 -15.18
N ASP A 185 -4.68 -8.37 -15.54
CA ASP A 185 -5.51 -8.68 -16.73
C ASP A 185 -6.99 -8.31 -16.56
N TYR A 186 -7.45 -8.08 -15.32
CA TYR A 186 -8.86 -7.80 -15.03
C TYR A 186 -9.12 -6.32 -14.76
N THR A 187 -8.23 -5.69 -13.99
CA THR A 187 -8.45 -4.33 -13.44
C THR A 187 -7.23 -3.41 -13.58
N GLY A 188 -6.15 -3.90 -14.19
CA GLY A 188 -4.82 -3.29 -14.11
C GLY A 188 -4.18 -3.37 -12.72
N CYS A 189 -4.76 -4.17 -11.81
CA CYS A 189 -4.41 -4.31 -10.39
C CYS A 189 -4.40 -2.99 -9.61
N GLY A 190 -5.48 -2.72 -8.88
CA GLY A 190 -5.55 -1.60 -7.95
C GLY A 190 -4.83 -1.94 -6.67
N ILE A 191 -5.45 -2.80 -5.84
CA ILE A 191 -5.12 -3.25 -4.48
C ILE A 191 -4.69 -2.16 -3.49
N ASN A 192 -4.73 -0.91 -3.93
CA ASN A 192 -4.19 0.27 -3.29
C ASN A 192 -4.97 1.49 -3.79
N PRO A 193 -5.91 2.03 -2.97
CA PRO A 193 -6.73 3.16 -3.38
C PRO A 193 -5.94 4.41 -3.75
N ALA A 194 -4.84 4.72 -3.06
CA ALA A 194 -4.02 5.89 -3.37
C ALA A 194 -3.36 5.77 -4.76
N ARG A 195 -2.81 4.59 -5.09
CA ARG A 195 -2.23 4.30 -6.41
C ARG A 195 -3.24 4.47 -7.54
N SER A 196 -4.47 3.97 -7.34
CA SER A 196 -5.52 4.14 -8.35
C SER A 196 -5.98 5.60 -8.44
N PHE A 197 -6.11 6.27 -7.30
CA PHE A 197 -6.55 7.66 -7.20
C PHE A 197 -5.60 8.63 -7.87
N GLY A 198 -4.28 8.48 -7.68
CA GLY A 198 -3.27 9.33 -8.30
C GLY A 198 -3.41 9.39 -9.82
N SER A 199 -3.51 8.23 -10.49
CA SER A 199 -3.73 8.15 -11.94
C SER A 199 -5.07 8.75 -12.38
N ALA A 200 -6.15 8.47 -11.66
CA ALA A 200 -7.48 8.96 -11.99
C ALA A 200 -7.57 10.49 -11.92
N VAL A 201 -6.95 11.11 -10.90
CA VAL A 201 -6.92 12.57 -10.71
C VAL A 201 -6.21 13.26 -11.87
N ILE A 202 -5.00 12.82 -12.22
CA ILE A 202 -4.19 13.48 -13.26
C ILE A 202 -4.77 13.27 -14.66
N THR A 203 -5.44 12.14 -14.90
CA THR A 203 -6.10 11.86 -16.18
C THR A 203 -7.54 12.36 -16.26
N HIS A 204 -8.08 12.93 -15.18
CA HIS A 204 -9.49 13.31 -15.04
C HIS A 204 -10.49 12.20 -15.42
N ASN A 205 -10.11 10.95 -15.23
CA ASN A 205 -10.93 9.79 -15.58
C ASN A 205 -11.19 8.93 -14.34
N PHE A 206 -12.45 8.94 -13.90
CA PHE A 206 -12.93 8.21 -12.73
C PHE A 206 -13.90 7.08 -13.10
N SER A 207 -13.84 6.59 -14.34
CA SER A 207 -14.63 5.43 -14.79
C SER A 207 -14.41 4.24 -13.84
N ASN A 208 -15.50 3.70 -13.30
CA ASN A 208 -15.52 2.60 -12.32
C ASN A 208 -14.61 2.81 -11.09
N HIS A 209 -14.18 4.04 -10.80
CA HIS A 209 -13.11 4.29 -9.83
C HIS A 209 -13.46 3.87 -8.41
N TRP A 210 -14.75 3.84 -8.07
CA TRP A 210 -15.27 3.39 -6.78
C TRP A 210 -14.82 1.95 -6.45
N ILE A 211 -14.62 1.09 -7.45
CA ILE A 211 -14.17 -0.30 -7.27
C ILE A 211 -12.80 -0.34 -6.59
N PHE A 212 -11.91 0.60 -6.95
CA PHE A 212 -10.55 0.68 -6.42
C PHE A 212 -10.46 1.29 -5.02
N TRP A 213 -11.60 1.69 -4.44
CA TRP A 213 -11.73 2.04 -3.03
C TRP A 213 -12.47 0.96 -2.27
N VAL A 214 -13.67 0.60 -2.75
CA VAL A 214 -14.56 -0.35 -2.07
C VAL A 214 -13.95 -1.75 -2.03
N GLY A 215 -13.39 -2.23 -3.15
CA GLY A 215 -12.77 -3.55 -3.21
C GLY A 215 -11.61 -3.70 -2.24
N PRO A 216 -10.58 -2.83 -2.30
CA PRO A 216 -9.47 -2.88 -1.37
C PRO A 216 -9.86 -2.68 0.10
N PHE A 217 -10.82 -1.79 0.41
CA PHE A 217 -11.28 -1.61 1.78
C PHE A 217 -12.04 -2.82 2.32
N ILE A 218 -12.88 -3.46 1.53
CA ILE A 218 -13.53 -4.72 1.92
C ILE A 218 -12.48 -5.81 2.11
N GLY A 219 -11.53 -5.96 1.17
CA GLY A 219 -10.44 -6.93 1.29
C GLY A 219 -9.61 -6.73 2.56
N GLY A 220 -9.24 -5.48 2.87
CA GLY A 220 -8.52 -5.14 4.10
C GLY A 220 -9.32 -5.41 5.37
N ALA A 221 -10.62 -5.10 5.38
CA ALA A 221 -11.49 -5.40 6.52
C ALA A 221 -11.66 -6.91 6.74
N LEU A 222 -11.81 -7.69 5.65
CA LEU A 222 -11.89 -9.15 5.71
C LEU A 222 -10.57 -9.76 6.21
N ALA A 223 -9.41 -9.20 5.83
CA ALA A 223 -8.12 -9.64 6.34
C ALA A 223 -8.04 -9.51 7.87
N VAL A 224 -8.50 -8.38 8.41
CA VAL A 224 -8.55 -8.15 9.86
C VAL A 224 -9.52 -9.11 10.52
N LEU A 225 -10.72 -9.28 9.97
CA LEU A 225 -11.71 -10.23 10.50
C LEU A 225 -11.11 -11.65 10.61
N ILE A 226 -10.49 -12.11 9.53
CA ILE A 226 -9.89 -13.45 9.46
C ILE A 226 -8.71 -13.58 10.42
N TYR A 227 -7.78 -12.63 10.42
CA TYR A 227 -6.57 -12.74 11.23
C TYR A 227 -6.85 -12.53 12.73
N ASP A 228 -7.53 -11.45 13.08
CA ASP A 228 -7.66 -11.00 14.47
C ASP A 228 -8.77 -11.69 15.26
N PHE A 229 -9.70 -12.38 14.59
CA PHE A 229 -10.86 -12.98 15.25
C PHE A 229 -11.06 -14.46 14.94
N ILE A 230 -10.48 -14.97 13.85
CA ILE A 230 -10.62 -16.39 13.46
C ILE A 230 -9.30 -17.15 13.66
N LEU A 231 -8.22 -16.69 13.02
CA LEU A 231 -6.97 -17.46 12.93
C LEU A 231 -5.98 -17.20 14.08
N ALA A 232 -5.79 -15.93 14.45
CA ALA A 232 -4.85 -15.51 15.49
C ALA A 232 -5.47 -14.50 16.48
N PRO A 233 -6.54 -14.85 17.22
CA PRO A 233 -7.19 -13.93 18.13
C PRO A 233 -6.26 -13.35 19.18
N ARG A 234 -6.47 -12.07 19.54
CA ARG A 234 -5.79 -11.46 20.70
C ARG A 234 -6.54 -11.83 21.96
N SER A 235 -5.81 -12.09 23.04
CA SER A 235 -6.37 -12.41 24.36
C SER A 235 -6.89 -11.19 25.12
N SER A 236 -6.61 -9.97 24.64
CA SER A 236 -7.12 -8.73 25.22
C SER A 236 -8.56 -8.44 24.79
N ASP A 237 -9.32 -7.78 25.69
CA ASP A 237 -10.67 -7.36 25.41
C ASP A 237 -10.73 -6.26 24.33
N LEU A 238 -11.82 -6.23 23.57
CA LEU A 238 -12.02 -5.25 22.51
C LEU A 238 -12.04 -3.81 23.05
N THR A 239 -12.60 -3.58 24.24
CA THR A 239 -12.66 -2.23 24.85
C THR A 239 -11.27 -1.68 25.14
N ASP A 240 -10.32 -2.55 25.52
CA ASP A 240 -8.93 -2.16 25.71
C ASP A 240 -8.23 -1.87 24.38
N ARG A 241 -8.48 -2.70 23.36
CA ARG A 241 -7.93 -2.48 22.01
C ARG A 241 -8.35 -1.14 21.42
N VAL A 242 -9.63 -0.77 21.56
CA VAL A 242 -10.21 0.46 21.00
C VAL A 242 -9.57 1.74 21.58
N LYS A 243 -8.93 1.68 22.76
CA LYS A 243 -8.20 2.82 23.33
C LYS A 243 -7.14 3.37 22.35
N VAL A 244 -6.51 2.49 21.57
CA VAL A 244 -5.50 2.83 20.54
C VAL A 244 -6.02 3.86 19.53
N TRP A 245 -7.31 3.83 19.19
CA TRP A 245 -7.90 4.78 18.24
C TRP A 245 -7.73 6.24 18.67
N THR A 246 -7.68 6.51 19.99
CA THR A 246 -7.59 7.86 20.54
C THR A 246 -6.19 8.24 21.00
N SER A 247 -5.43 7.30 21.55
CA SER A 247 -4.12 7.54 22.16
C SER A 247 -2.93 7.17 21.28
N GLY A 248 -3.15 6.42 20.19
CA GLY A 248 -2.08 5.67 19.53
C GLY A 248 -1.65 4.46 20.37
N GLN A 249 -0.73 3.64 19.83
CA GLN A 249 -0.10 2.58 20.61
C GLN A 249 0.70 3.20 21.75
N VAL A 250 0.48 2.71 22.96
CA VAL A 250 1.09 3.23 24.20
C VAL A 250 2.63 3.08 24.20
N GLU A 251 3.19 2.20 23.36
CA GLU A 251 4.62 1.86 23.40
C GLU A 251 5.52 2.63 22.39
N GLU A 252 4.99 3.45 21.49
CA GLU A 252 5.77 3.84 20.29
C GLU A 252 6.31 5.28 20.24
N TYR A 253 6.53 5.93 21.38
CA TYR A 253 7.06 7.30 21.39
C TYR A 253 8.09 7.67 22.45
N ASP A 254 8.53 6.74 23.29
CA ASP A 254 9.74 6.96 24.10
C ASP A 254 10.96 6.68 23.23
N LEU A 255 11.39 7.69 22.47
CA LEU A 255 12.72 7.76 21.87
C LEU A 255 13.66 8.72 22.62
N ASP A 256 13.25 9.16 23.81
CA ASP A 256 14.09 9.96 24.71
C ASP A 256 14.61 9.12 25.90
N ALA A 257 14.56 7.79 25.81
CA ALA A 257 15.26 6.89 26.73
C ALA A 257 16.53 6.37 26.04
N ASP A 258 17.67 6.52 26.72
CA ASP A 258 19.05 6.30 26.28
C ASP A 258 19.40 4.86 25.83
N ASP A 259 18.69 4.31 24.85
CA ASP A 259 19.01 3.00 24.31
C ASP A 259 18.94 2.97 22.78
N ILE A 260 19.97 3.55 22.17
CA ILE A 260 20.27 3.47 20.73
C ILE A 260 20.60 2.03 20.30
N ASN A 261 20.75 1.07 21.23
CA ASN A 261 21.20 -0.29 20.92
C ASN A 261 20.10 -1.36 20.84
N SER A 262 18.83 -1.08 21.19
CA SER A 262 17.80 -2.13 21.26
C SER A 262 16.80 -2.19 20.09
N ARG A 263 16.92 -1.37 19.03
CA ARG A 263 15.88 -1.29 17.97
C ARG A 263 16.40 -1.36 16.53
N VAL A 264 17.18 -2.39 16.23
CA VAL A 264 17.40 -2.85 14.84
C VAL A 264 16.84 -4.26 14.69
N GLU A 265 15.51 -4.38 14.69
CA GLU A 265 14.82 -5.61 14.25
C GLU A 265 14.69 -5.65 12.72
N MET A 266 15.84 -5.64 12.03
CA MET A 266 16.02 -6.19 10.68
C MET A 266 17.50 -6.56 10.51
N LYS A 267 18.06 -7.30 11.46
CA LYS A 267 19.31 -8.02 11.21
C LYS A 267 18.98 -9.29 10.41
N PRO A 268 19.64 -9.54 9.27
CA PRO A 268 19.66 -10.91 8.75
C PRO A 268 20.39 -11.75 9.81
N LYS A 269 19.82 -12.91 10.13
CA LYS A 269 20.56 -13.95 10.87
C LYS A 269 21.80 -14.36 10.10
#